data_AF-A0A3D3VSX0-F1
#
_entry.id   AF-A0A3D3VSX0-F1
#
_cell.length_a   1.000
_cell.length_b   1.000
_cell.length_c   1.000
_cell.angle_alpha   90.00
_cell.angle_beta   90.00
_cell.angle_gamma   90.00
#
_symmetry.space_group_name_H-M   'P 1'
#
loop_
_entity.id
_entity.type
_entity.pdbx_description
1 polymer ?
#
loop_
_entity_poly.entity_id
_entity_poly.type
_entity_poly.pdbx_seq_one_letter_code
_entity_poly.pdbx_strand_id
1 'polypeptide(L)' 'MPYEKITRTDEEWKSILTPEQFRVTRKAGTEIPFSGKYYGHKEKGTYRCAGCGNPLFSSSAKYDSG' A
#
# COMPACT_ATOMS: atom_id res chain seq x y z
N MET A 1 8.65 -3.73 20.61
CA MET A 1 9.31 -3.06 19.47
C MET A 1 8.60 -1.74 19.23
N PRO A 2 9.22 -0.59 19.53
CA PRO A 2 8.59 0.71 19.29
C PRO A 2 8.39 0.86 17.77
N TYR A 3 7.14 1.02 17.36
CA TYR A 3 6.80 1.24 15.96
C TYR A 3 7.17 2.67 15.62
N GLU A 4 8.26 2.86 14.87
CA GLU A 4 8.76 4.18 14.58
C GLU A 4 7.77 4.92 13.67
N LYS A 5 7.23 6.03 14.17
CA LYS A 5 6.19 6.78 13.47
C LYS A 5 6.86 7.62 12.39
N ILE A 6 6.79 7.17 11.15
CA ILE A 6 7.39 7.86 10.01
C ILE A 6 6.66 9.19 9.79
N THR A 7 7.37 10.28 10.06
CA THR A 7 6.91 11.64 9.77
C THR A 7 7.72 12.15 8.58
N ARG A 8 7.03 12.46 7.48
CA ARG A 8 7.59 13.04 6.26
C ARG A 8 6.60 14.07 5.71
N THR A 9 7.11 15.05 4.98
CA THR A 9 6.27 16.05 4.32
C THR A 9 5.54 15.45 3.13
N ASP A 10 4.51 16.13 2.64
CA ASP A 10 3.76 15.67 1.48
C ASP A 10 4.61 15.71 0.21
N GLU A 11 5.59 16.62 0.11
CA GLU A 11 6.57 16.68 -0.97
C GLU A 11 7.48 15.46 -0.99
N GLU A 12 7.98 15.04 0.18
CA GLU A 12 8.78 13.81 0.31
C GLU A 12 7.95 12.57 -0.02
N TRP A 13 6.68 12.52 0.37
CA TRP A 13 5.82 11.41 -0.02
C TRP A 13 5.53 11.39 -1.52
N LYS A 14 5.34 12.56 -2.16
CA LYS A 14 5.14 12.65 -3.61
C LYS A 14 6.38 12.22 -4.41
N SER A 15 7.58 12.36 -3.86
CA SER A 15 8.81 11.91 -4.53
C SER A 15 9.06 10.41 -4.39
N ILE A 16 8.59 9.79 -3.30
CA ILE A 16 8.79 8.36 -3.02
C ILE A 16 7.63 7.50 -3.55
N LEU A 17 6.39 8.00 -3.48
CA LEU A 17 5.18 7.29 -3.88
C LEU A 17 4.77 7.67 -5.30
N THR A 18 4.14 6.73 -6.01
CA THR A 18 3.46 7.10 -7.25
C THR A 18 2.29 8.06 -6.97
N PRO A 19 1.87 8.89 -7.94
CA PRO A 19 0.74 9.80 -7.76
C PRO A 19 -0.53 9.11 -7.25
N GLU A 20 -0.78 7.88 -7.70
CA GLU A 20 -1.91 7.07 -7.25
C GLU A 20 -1.72 6.56 -5.81
N GLN A 21 -0.55 6.04 -5.47
CA GLN A 21 -0.25 5.61 -4.10
C GLN A 21 -0.39 6.79 -3.12
N PHE A 22 0.14 7.96 -3.46
CA PHE A 22 -0.01 9.17 -2.65
C PHE A 22 -1.48 9.56 -2.48
N ARG A 23 -2.27 9.53 -3.56
CA ARG A 23 -3.71 9.81 -3.51
C ARG A 23 -4.45 8.84 -2.60
N VAL A 24 -4.14 7.54 -2.67
CA VAL A 24 -4.81 6.52 -1.85
C VAL A 24 -4.36 6.59 -0.39
N THR A 25 -3.05 6.59 -0.12
CA THR A 25 -2.52 6.48 1.25
C THR A 25 -2.52 7.78 2.04
N ARG A 26 -2.50 8.95 1.38
CA ARG A 26 -2.43 10.27 2.05
C ARG A 26 -3.66 11.13 1.85
N LYS A 27 -4.36 11.01 0.72
CA LYS A 27 -5.59 11.76 0.45
C LYS A 27 -6.88 10.95 0.65
N ALA A 28 -6.79 9.77 1.26
CA ALA A 28 -7.91 8.86 1.47
C ALA A 28 -8.73 8.56 0.18
N GLY A 29 -8.04 8.56 -0.96
CA GLY A 29 -8.65 8.19 -2.24
C GLY A 29 -8.83 6.68 -2.37
N THR A 30 -9.73 6.26 -3.25
CA THR A 30 -9.92 4.86 -3.63
C THR A 30 -9.40 4.65 -5.05
N GLU A 31 -8.69 3.56 -5.31
CA GLU A 31 -8.28 3.15 -6.67
C GLU A 31 -9.52 2.81 -7.53
N ILE A 32 -9.36 2.85 -8.84
CA ILE A 32 -10.45 2.47 -9.76
C ILE A 32 -10.70 0.96 -9.58
N PRO A 33 -11.97 0.50 -9.56
CA PRO A 33 -12.26 -0.92 -9.42
C PRO A 33 -11.49 -1.75 -10.46
N PHE A 34 -10.95 -2.89 -10.02
CA PHE A 34 -10.21 -3.85 -10.86
C PHE A 34 -8.90 -3.34 -11.49
N SER A 35 -8.45 -2.13 -11.14
CA SER A 35 -7.20 -1.54 -11.68
C SER A 35 -5.98 -1.74 -10.79
N GLY A 36 -6.17 -2.18 -9.54
CA GLY A 36 -5.11 -2.33 -8.56
C GLY A 36 -4.07 -3.38 -9.00
N LYS A 37 -2.79 -3.02 -8.93
CA LYS A 37 -1.65 -3.89 -9.31
C LYS A 37 -1.70 -5.28 -8.66
N TYR A 38 -2.24 -5.37 -7.44
CA TYR A 38 -2.31 -6.62 -6.68
C TYR A 38 -3.68 -7.31 -6.71
N TYR A 39 -4.63 -6.82 -7.50
CA TYR A 39 -5.96 -7.41 -7.65
C TYR A 39 -5.86 -8.90 -8.03
N GLY A 40 -5.23 -9.19 -9.17
CA GLY A 40 -4.99 -10.56 -9.66
C GLY A 40 -3.75 -11.26 -9.09
N HIS A 41 -3.03 -10.65 -8.15
CA HIS A 41 -1.77 -11.20 -7.65
C HIS A 41 -2.02 -12.38 -6.71
N LYS A 42 -1.39 -13.53 -7.01
CA LYS A 42 -1.51 -14.79 -6.25
C LYS A 42 -0.15 -15.37 -5.84
N GLU A 43 0.95 -14.64 -6.04
CA GLU A 43 2.28 -15.13 -5.64
C GLU A 43 2.44 -15.16 -4.13
N LYS A 44 3.29 -16.07 -3.65
CA LYS A 44 3.60 -16.21 -2.22
C LYS A 44 4.49 -15.06 -1.76
N GLY A 45 4.08 -14.36 -0.71
CA GLY A 45 4.82 -13.23 -0.18
C GLY A 45 4.12 -12.51 0.97
N THR A 46 4.63 -11.33 1.31
CA THR A 46 4.04 -10.46 2.34
C THR A 46 3.78 -9.09 1.74
N TYR A 47 2.52 -8.66 1.81
CA TYR A 47 2.10 -7.31 1.46
C TYR A 47 2.56 -6.35 2.54
N ARG A 48 3.29 -5.32 2.12
CA ARG A 48 3.84 -4.28 2.99
C ARG A 48 3.16 -2.96 2.73
N CYS A 49 3.06 -2.12 3.76
CA CYS A 49 2.57 -0.76 3.62
C CYS A 49 3.45 0.02 2.62
N ALA A 50 2.84 0.63 1.60
CA ALA A 50 3.58 1.44 0.63
C ALA A 50 4.28 2.66 1.26
N GLY A 51 3.74 3.18 2.37
CA GLY A 51 4.34 4.31 3.09
C GLY A 51 5.46 3.90 4.02
N CYS A 52 5.19 2.99 4.98
CA CYS A 52 6.14 2.65 6.04
C CYS A 52 6.89 1.33 5.86
N GLY A 53 6.62 0.56 4.81
CA GLY A 53 7.32 -0.71 4.53
C GLY A 53 7.00 -1.84 5.51
N ASN A 54 6.17 -1.59 6.52
CA ASN A 54 5.82 -2.58 7.51
C ASN A 54 4.96 -3.71 6.91
N PRO A 55 5.18 -4.96 7.35
CA PRO A 55 4.35 -6.08 6.92
C PRO A 55 2.92 -5.92 7.43
N LEU A 56 1.94 -6.09 6.54
CA LEU A 56 0.52 -5.98 6.86
C LEU A 56 -0.20 -7.32 6.69
N PHE A 57 -0.09 -7.92 5.51
CA PHE A 57 -0.84 -9.14 5.17
C PHE A 57 0.09 -10.18 4.55
N SER A 58 -0.07 -11.44 4.93
CA SER A 58 0.55 -12.53 4.17
C SER A 58 -0.31 -12.87 2.96
N SER A 59 0.33 -13.35 1.89
CA SER A 59 -0.38 -13.86 0.73
C SER A 59 -1.27 -15.07 1.04
N SER A 60 -0.98 -15.81 2.12
CA SER A 60 -1.79 -16.96 2.54
C SER A 60 -3.18 -16.56 3.05
N ALA A 61 -3.33 -15.32 3.52
CA ALA A 61 -4.62 -14.78 3.95
C ALA A 61 -5.38 -14.07 2.82
N LYS A 62 -4.78 -13.94 1.63
CA LYS A 62 -5.44 -13.30 0.48
C LYS A 62 -6.44 -14.26 -0.14
N TYR A 63 -7.68 -13.81 -0.27
CA TYR A 63 -8.73 -14.48 -1.04
C TYR A 63 -9.33 -13.49 -2.05
N ASP A 64 -10.01 -14.03 -3.05
CA ASP A 64 -10.68 -13.24 -4.09
C ASP A 64 -12.11 -12.95 -3.65
N SER A 65 -12.46 -11.68 -3.50
CA SER A 65 -13.77 -11.23 -3.02
C SER A 65 -14.69 -10.69 -4.12
N GLY A 66 -14.29 -10.80 -5.40
CA GLY A 66 -15.07 -10.36 -6.56
C GLY A 66 -14.57 -9.07 -7.19
#